data_AF-A0A965LK95-F1
#
_entry.id   AF-A0A965LK95-F1
#
_cell.length_a   1.000
_cell.length_b   1.000
_cell.length_c   1.000
_cell.angle_alpha   90.00
_cell.angle_beta   90.00
_cell.angle_gamma   90.00
#
_symmetry.space_group_name_H-M   'P 1'
#
loop_
_entity.id
_entity.type
_entity.pdbx_description
1 polymer ?
#
loop_
_entity_poly.entity_id
_entity_poly.type
_entity_poly.pdbx_seq_one_letter_code
_entity_poly.pdbx_strand_id
1 'polypeptide(L)'
;MAKKSSDQIKMPELRPGVEITWQIRTLAWILWPWVRLLYRVKVTGTENLPKNTGYVLASNHVTTVDALAVAFMMFFKLGRAPHFLAKEGLFKTPIVGPVLLACGQIPVFRSGRGNSDPMESAYKVLRAGHVIGIFPEGTLTREPNQWPMRARTGAVRLALETGVPIVPMAQWGTEVVMDTYSSKIFPKPWHTVNMVIGKP
;
A
#
# COMPACT_ATOMS: atom_id res chain seq x y z
N MET A 1 -15.80 -36.86 10.86
CA MET A 1 -16.37 -35.50 10.83
C MET A 1 -15.48 -34.62 9.95
N ALA A 2 -15.98 -34.21 8.78
CA ALA A 2 -15.24 -33.37 7.85
C ALA A 2 -15.02 -31.97 8.46
N LYS A 3 -13.77 -31.54 8.53
CA LYS A 3 -13.38 -30.21 9.01
C LYS A 3 -13.93 -29.20 7.99
N LYS A 4 -14.88 -28.36 8.42
CA LYS A 4 -15.46 -27.28 7.60
C LYS A 4 -14.33 -26.48 6.92
N SER A 5 -14.38 -26.40 5.59
CA SER A 5 -13.71 -25.38 4.80
C SER A 5 -14.10 -24.01 5.36
N SER A 6 -13.18 -23.33 6.06
CA SER A 6 -13.40 -21.98 6.59
C SER A 6 -12.58 -20.99 5.79
N ASP A 7 -13.32 -20.14 5.06
CA ASP A 7 -13.01 -18.78 4.63
C ASP A 7 -11.69 -18.54 3.88
N GLN A 8 -11.65 -18.95 2.61
CA GLN A 8 -10.71 -18.35 1.67
C GLN A 8 -11.13 -16.89 1.42
N ILE A 9 -10.27 -15.94 1.81
CA ILE A 9 -10.45 -14.52 1.50
C ILE A 9 -10.46 -14.39 -0.04
N LYS A 10 -11.61 -14.04 -0.62
CA LYS A 10 -11.73 -13.85 -2.06
C LYS A 10 -10.84 -12.67 -2.48
N MET A 11 -9.99 -12.90 -3.47
CA MET A 11 -9.19 -11.84 -4.05
C MET A 11 -10.09 -10.77 -4.69
N PRO A 12 -9.73 -9.48 -4.60
CA PRO A 12 -10.47 -8.44 -5.31
C PRO A 12 -10.38 -8.66 -6.82
N GLU A 13 -11.48 -8.40 -7.52
CA GLU A 13 -11.52 -8.47 -8.98
C GLU A 13 -10.84 -7.24 -9.57
N LEU A 14 -9.82 -7.47 -10.41
CA LEU A 14 -9.09 -6.41 -11.10
C LEU A 14 -9.79 -6.10 -12.43
N ARG A 15 -10.01 -4.80 -12.68
CA ARG A 15 -10.56 -4.30 -13.94
C ARG A 15 -9.45 -3.58 -14.71
N PRO A 16 -8.95 -4.14 -15.83
CA PRO A 16 -7.87 -3.52 -16.59
C PRO A 16 -8.18 -2.07 -16.96
N GLY A 17 -7.24 -1.17 -16.71
CA GLY A 17 -7.36 0.25 -17.03
C GLY A 17 -8.33 1.06 -16.15
N VAL A 18 -8.99 0.45 -15.16
CA VAL A 18 -9.90 1.14 -14.23
C VAL A 18 -9.40 0.95 -12.79
N GLU A 19 -8.50 1.84 -12.37
CA GLU A 19 -7.94 1.83 -11.00
C GLU A 19 -8.94 2.34 -9.96
N ILE A 20 -9.63 3.45 -10.26
CA ILE A 20 -10.56 4.08 -9.33
C ILE A 20 -11.97 3.60 -9.63
N THR A 21 -12.42 2.62 -8.84
CA THR A 21 -13.82 2.20 -8.81
C THR A 21 -14.69 3.18 -8.03
N TRP A 22 -16.01 3.07 -8.17
CA TRP A 22 -16.94 3.88 -7.37
C TRP A 22 -16.78 3.60 -5.87
N GLN A 23 -16.47 2.35 -5.49
CA GLN A 23 -16.19 1.98 -4.10
C GLN A 23 -14.96 2.71 -3.56
N ILE A 24 -13.85 2.68 -4.30
CA ILE A 24 -12.61 3.39 -3.93
C ILE A 24 -12.87 4.88 -3.81
N ARG A 25 -13.57 5.48 -4.79
CA ARG A 25 -13.89 6.90 -4.76
C ARG A 25 -14.73 7.27 -3.53
N THR A 26 -15.79 6.52 -3.25
CA THR A 26 -16.67 6.77 -2.10
C THR A 26 -15.91 6.60 -0.78
N LEU A 27 -15.16 5.51 -0.61
CA LEU A 27 -14.37 5.26 0.59
C LEU A 27 -13.29 6.30 0.80
N ALA A 28 -12.59 6.73 -0.26
CA ALA A 28 -11.58 7.77 -0.17
C ALA A 28 -12.17 9.09 0.35
N TRP A 29 -13.34 9.50 -0.16
CA TRP A 29 -14.02 10.72 0.32
C TRP A 29 -14.53 10.61 1.76
N ILE A 30 -15.06 9.45 2.16
CA ILE A 30 -15.51 9.21 3.54
C ILE A 30 -14.33 9.22 4.52
N LEU A 31 -13.21 8.60 4.15
CA LEU A 31 -12.03 8.46 4.99
C LEU A 31 -11.14 9.72 5.01
N TRP A 32 -11.24 10.58 3.98
CA TRP A 32 -10.45 11.80 3.84
C TRP A 32 -10.45 12.75 5.05
N PRO A 33 -11.60 13.14 5.63
CA PRO A 33 -11.59 14.01 6.81
C PRO A 33 -10.83 13.36 7.98
N TRP A 34 -10.98 12.05 8.18
CA TRP A 34 -10.29 11.31 9.24
C TRP A 34 -8.79 11.25 9.03
N VAL A 35 -8.34 11.00 7.79
CA VAL A 35 -6.90 11.02 7.47
C VAL A 35 -6.30 12.41 7.66
N ARG A 36 -7.03 13.48 7.31
CA ARG A 36 -6.58 14.86 7.57
C ARG A 36 -6.50 15.21 9.05
N LEU A 37 -7.26 14.54 9.92
CA LEU A 37 -7.10 14.68 11.37
C LEU A 37 -5.83 14.02 11.89
N LEU A 38 -5.34 12.99 11.19
CA LEU A 38 -4.09 12.31 11.54
C LEU A 38 -2.87 13.15 11.19
N TYR A 39 -2.77 13.57 9.92
CA TYR A 39 -1.63 14.32 9.40
C TYR A 39 -1.96 15.01 8.06
N ARG A 40 -1.11 15.97 7.67
CA ARG A 40 -1.06 16.56 6.34
C ARG A 40 0.04 15.90 5.51
N VAL A 41 -0.29 15.43 4.30
CA VAL A 41 0.74 14.92 3.36
C VAL A 41 1.30 16.06 2.51
N LYS A 42 2.64 16.12 2.42
CA LYS A 42 3.38 16.97 1.48
C LYS A 42 4.28 16.08 0.63
N VAL A 43 4.11 16.16 -0.69
CA VAL A 43 4.85 15.32 -1.65
C VAL A 43 5.60 16.20 -2.65
N THR A 44 6.79 15.74 -3.04
CA THR A 44 7.63 16.31 -4.11
C THR A 44 8.04 15.20 -5.07
N GLY A 45 8.35 15.54 -6.32
CA GLY A 45 8.75 14.55 -7.33
C GLY A 45 7.60 13.81 -8.01
N THR A 46 6.35 14.30 -7.89
CA THR A 46 5.18 13.66 -8.53
C THR A 46 5.28 13.58 -10.05
N GLU A 47 6.06 14.46 -10.65
CA GLU A 47 6.39 14.50 -12.07
C GLU A 47 7.21 13.29 -12.55
N ASN A 48 7.89 12.58 -11.63
CA ASN A 48 8.64 11.37 -11.93
C ASN A 48 7.75 10.14 -12.12
N LEU A 49 6.47 10.21 -11.75
CA LEU A 49 5.57 9.07 -11.80
C LEU A 49 5.07 8.80 -13.23
N PRO A 50 5.16 7.54 -13.70
CA PRO A 50 4.57 7.15 -14.98
C PRO A 50 3.05 7.36 -14.98
N LYS A 51 2.52 8.04 -16.01
CA LYS A 51 1.09 8.41 -16.07
C LYS A 51 0.20 7.33 -16.70
N ASN A 52 0.69 6.65 -17.73
CA ASN A 52 -0.12 5.79 -18.60
C ASN A 52 0.24 4.30 -18.50
N THR A 53 0.94 3.89 -17.44
CA THR A 53 1.36 2.50 -17.23
C THR A 53 1.36 2.14 -15.76
N GLY A 54 1.31 0.85 -15.47
CA GLY A 54 1.58 0.31 -14.14
C GLY A 54 3.04 0.53 -13.75
N TYR A 55 3.30 0.57 -12.45
CA TYR A 55 4.66 0.66 -11.92
C TYR A 55 4.71 0.10 -10.49
N VAL A 56 5.92 -0.23 -10.05
CA VAL A 56 6.18 -0.62 -8.67
C VAL A 56 6.62 0.62 -7.90
N LEU A 57 5.80 1.11 -6.97
CA LEU A 57 6.20 2.19 -6.06
C LEU A 57 6.88 1.58 -4.83
N ALA A 58 8.19 1.75 -4.73
CA ALA A 58 9.00 1.20 -3.63
C ALA A 58 9.27 2.28 -2.57
N SER A 59 8.69 2.14 -1.38
CA SER A 59 8.84 3.10 -0.28
C SER A 59 9.42 2.47 0.97
N ASN A 60 10.15 3.24 1.80
CA ASN A 60 10.51 2.80 3.15
C ASN A 60 9.26 2.66 4.05
N HIS A 61 9.37 1.87 5.12
CA HIS A 61 8.26 1.51 6.00
C HIS A 61 8.55 1.81 7.48
N VAL A 62 8.02 2.92 7.97
CA VAL A 62 8.21 3.43 9.33
C VAL A 62 7.07 2.99 10.27
N THR A 63 5.82 3.03 9.79
CA THR A 63 4.63 2.77 10.62
C THR A 63 3.54 2.02 9.86
N THR A 64 2.53 1.49 10.54
CA THR A 64 1.40 0.81 9.88
C THR A 64 0.46 1.76 9.11
N VAL A 65 0.51 3.08 9.36
CA VAL A 65 -0.33 4.08 8.67
C VAL A 65 0.34 4.67 7.42
N ASP A 66 1.55 4.21 7.11
CA ASP A 66 2.30 4.57 5.90
C ASP A 66 1.51 4.30 4.61
N ALA A 67 0.97 3.08 4.48
CA ALA A 67 0.19 2.69 3.31
C ALA A 67 -1.03 3.60 3.10
N LEU A 68 -1.63 4.07 4.20
CA LEU A 68 -2.75 5.02 4.17
C LEU A 68 -2.27 6.38 3.65
N ALA A 69 -1.13 6.89 4.12
CA ALA A 69 -0.57 8.15 3.64
C ALA A 69 -0.30 8.09 2.14
N VAL A 70 0.32 6.99 1.67
CA VAL A 70 0.65 6.79 0.25
C VAL A 70 -0.61 6.64 -0.60
N ALA A 71 -1.59 5.86 -0.15
CA ALA A 71 -2.86 5.68 -0.87
C ALA A 71 -3.58 7.03 -1.08
N PHE A 72 -3.67 7.85 -0.03
CA PHE A 72 -4.31 9.16 -0.10
C PHE A 72 -3.52 10.15 -0.96
N MET A 73 -2.19 10.14 -0.89
CA MET A 73 -1.34 10.93 -1.77
C MET A 73 -1.64 10.59 -3.23
N MET A 74 -1.61 9.31 -3.59
CA MET A 74 -1.83 8.86 -4.95
C MET A 74 -3.23 9.16 -5.46
N PHE A 75 -4.26 8.94 -4.63
CA PHE A 75 -5.64 9.20 -5.01
C PHE A 75 -5.89 10.69 -5.29
N PHE A 76 -5.53 11.56 -4.35
CA PHE A 76 -5.85 13.00 -4.45
C PHE A 76 -4.91 13.79 -5.35
N LYS A 77 -3.65 13.38 -5.51
CA LYS A 77 -2.67 14.10 -6.35
C LYS A 77 -2.58 13.57 -7.77
N LEU A 78 -2.84 12.29 -7.98
CA LEU A 78 -2.56 11.61 -9.24
C LEU A 78 -3.79 10.96 -9.86
N GLY A 79 -4.89 10.84 -9.13
CA GLY A 79 -6.05 10.10 -9.59
C GLY A 79 -5.75 8.62 -9.80
N ARG A 80 -4.85 8.05 -8.99
CA ARG A 80 -4.44 6.63 -9.03
C ARG A 80 -4.72 5.93 -7.72
N ALA A 81 -4.97 4.62 -7.77
CA ALA A 81 -5.24 3.80 -6.58
C ALA A 81 -4.21 2.67 -6.46
N PRO A 82 -3.23 2.78 -5.53
CA PRO A 82 -2.24 1.73 -5.34
C PRO A 82 -2.81 0.49 -4.67
N HIS A 83 -2.31 -0.66 -5.10
CA HIS A 83 -2.55 -1.95 -4.46
C HIS A 83 -1.33 -2.31 -3.60
N PHE A 84 -1.55 -2.59 -2.31
CA PHE A 84 -0.53 -3.04 -1.38
C PHE A 84 -0.72 -4.51 -1.04
N LEU A 85 0.40 -5.15 -0.72
CA LEU A 85 0.43 -6.48 -0.14
C LEU A 85 0.30 -6.35 1.38
N ALA A 86 -0.80 -6.84 1.94
CA ALA A 86 -1.13 -6.71 3.36
C ALA A 86 -1.36 -8.08 4.03
N LYS A 87 -1.00 -8.22 5.30
CA LYS A 87 -1.13 -9.50 6.03
C LYS A 87 -2.59 -9.96 6.09
N GLU A 88 -2.84 -11.25 5.89
CA GLU A 88 -4.19 -11.85 5.93
C GLU A 88 -5.00 -11.50 7.20
N GLY A 89 -4.34 -11.30 8.35
CA GLY A 89 -5.00 -10.95 9.60
C GLY A 89 -5.77 -9.63 9.53
N LEU A 90 -5.28 -8.66 8.74
CA LEU A 90 -5.95 -7.37 8.55
C LEU A 90 -7.27 -7.52 7.80
N PHE A 91 -7.36 -8.50 6.91
CA PHE A 91 -8.57 -8.80 6.13
C PHE A 91 -9.65 -9.49 6.98
N LYS A 92 -9.29 -10.03 8.14
CA LYS A 92 -10.22 -10.66 9.09
C LYS A 92 -10.72 -9.68 10.16
N THR A 93 -10.14 -8.48 10.24
CA THR A 93 -10.56 -7.44 11.17
C THR A 93 -11.90 -6.83 10.72
N PRO A 94 -12.93 -6.77 11.59
CA PRO A 94 -14.19 -6.11 11.27
C PRO A 94 -13.97 -4.69 10.78
N ILE A 95 -14.76 -4.25 9.80
CA ILE A 95 -14.66 -2.94 9.13
C ILE A 95 -13.40 -2.79 8.26
N VAL A 96 -12.20 -3.00 8.81
CA VAL A 96 -10.91 -2.84 8.11
C VAL A 96 -10.80 -3.81 6.94
N GLY A 97 -11.11 -5.09 7.15
CA GLY A 97 -10.98 -6.11 6.10
C GLY A 97 -11.85 -5.84 4.87
N PRO A 98 -13.17 -5.59 5.04
CA PRO A 98 -14.04 -5.18 3.94
C PRO A 98 -13.55 -3.92 3.21
N VAL A 99 -13.05 -2.91 3.93
CA VAL A 99 -12.49 -1.69 3.32
C VAL A 99 -11.24 -2.02 2.48
N LEU A 100 -10.33 -2.84 3.00
CA LEU A 100 -9.14 -3.27 2.25
C LEU A 100 -9.52 -4.04 0.97
N LEU A 101 -10.50 -4.94 1.04
CA LEU A 101 -10.99 -5.67 -0.14
C LEU A 101 -11.67 -4.75 -1.15
N ALA A 102 -12.51 -3.83 -0.69
CA ALA A 102 -13.18 -2.84 -1.56
C ALA A 102 -12.17 -1.90 -2.24
N CYS A 103 -11.05 -1.62 -1.58
CA CYS A 103 -9.92 -0.86 -2.12
C CYS A 103 -8.95 -1.72 -2.96
N GLY A 104 -9.25 -2.99 -3.23
CA GLY A 104 -8.43 -3.84 -4.08
C GLY A 104 -7.13 -4.36 -3.46
N GLN A 105 -6.96 -4.26 -2.13
CA GLN A 105 -5.71 -4.63 -1.47
C GLN A 105 -5.49 -6.15 -1.48
N ILE A 106 -4.22 -6.59 -1.56
CA ILE A 106 -3.86 -7.98 -1.81
C ILE A 106 -3.54 -8.69 -0.47
N PRO A 107 -4.28 -9.74 -0.08
CA PRO A 107 -3.97 -10.51 1.11
C PRO A 107 -2.72 -11.38 0.92
N VAL A 108 -1.80 -11.30 1.87
CA VAL A 108 -0.60 -12.13 1.99
C VAL A 108 -0.79 -13.15 3.10
N PHE A 109 -0.77 -14.42 2.72
CA PHE A 109 -0.84 -15.54 3.65
C PHE A 109 0.55 -15.91 4.18
N ARG A 110 0.62 -16.35 5.43
CA ARG A 110 1.84 -17.01 5.92
C ARG A 110 2.03 -18.33 5.18
N SER A 111 3.29 -18.73 5.00
CA SER A 111 3.70 -19.96 4.33
C SER A 111 2.81 -21.15 4.74
N GLY A 112 2.22 -21.84 3.76
CA GLY A 112 1.38 -23.03 3.98
C GLY A 112 -0.09 -22.78 4.35
N ARG A 113 -0.60 -21.54 4.36
CA ARG A 113 -1.99 -21.22 4.73
C ARG A 113 -2.86 -20.54 3.65
N GLY A 114 -2.43 -20.53 2.39
CA GLY A 114 -3.22 -19.97 1.28
C GLY A 114 -2.85 -20.58 -0.08
N ASN A 115 -3.83 -20.64 -0.99
CA ASN A 115 -3.66 -21.20 -2.33
C ASN A 115 -3.08 -20.22 -3.36
N SER A 116 -2.93 -18.92 -3.03
CA SER A 116 -2.45 -17.90 -3.97
C SER A 116 -1.09 -17.35 -3.57
N ASP A 117 -0.13 -17.43 -4.48
CA ASP A 117 1.16 -16.74 -4.38
C ASP A 117 0.91 -15.21 -4.43
N PRO A 118 1.24 -14.45 -3.37
CA PRO A 118 1.10 -13.00 -3.35
C PRO A 118 1.81 -12.30 -4.51
N MET A 119 2.89 -12.90 -5.02
CA MET A 119 3.64 -12.37 -6.15
C MET A 119 2.85 -12.49 -7.45
N GLU A 120 2.15 -13.61 -7.65
CA GLU A 120 1.27 -13.83 -8.80
C GLU A 120 0.13 -12.81 -8.85
N SER A 121 -0.42 -12.45 -7.69
CA SER A 121 -1.40 -11.37 -7.58
C SER A 121 -0.82 -10.01 -7.97
N ALA A 122 0.40 -9.71 -7.52
CA ALA A 122 1.08 -8.47 -7.88
C ALA A 122 1.39 -8.41 -9.39
N TYR A 123 1.79 -9.52 -10.02
CA TYR A 123 1.95 -9.60 -11.47
C TYR A 123 0.65 -9.26 -12.22
N LYS A 124 -0.49 -9.79 -11.76
CA LYS A 124 -1.80 -9.50 -12.37
C LYS A 124 -2.16 -8.02 -12.27
N VAL A 125 -1.89 -7.37 -11.14
CA VAL A 125 -2.10 -5.92 -10.98
C VAL A 125 -1.23 -5.13 -11.96
N LEU A 126 0.06 -5.42 -12.01
CA LEU A 126 0.98 -4.69 -12.90
C LEU A 126 0.62 -4.89 -14.38
N ARG A 127 0.28 -6.12 -14.79
CA ARG A 127 -0.17 -6.43 -16.16
C ARG A 127 -1.51 -5.76 -16.51
N ALA A 128 -2.34 -5.47 -15.52
CA ALA A 128 -3.57 -4.68 -15.70
C ALA A 128 -3.33 -3.16 -15.86
N GLY A 129 -2.06 -2.72 -15.78
CA GLY A 129 -1.66 -1.32 -15.87
C GLY A 129 -1.76 -0.55 -14.55
N HIS A 130 -1.97 -1.26 -13.43
CA HIS A 130 -2.19 -0.66 -12.12
C HIS A 130 -0.89 -0.49 -11.34
N VAL A 131 -0.93 0.27 -10.24
CA VAL A 131 0.23 0.48 -9.35
C VAL A 131 0.27 -0.54 -8.24
N ILE A 132 1.45 -1.14 -8.03
CA ILE A 132 1.76 -1.90 -6.83
C ILE A 132 2.61 -1.04 -5.90
N GLY A 133 2.12 -0.80 -4.69
CA GLY A 133 2.89 -0.20 -3.61
C GLY A 133 3.60 -1.29 -2.81
N ILE A 134 4.92 -1.20 -2.68
CA ILE A 134 5.74 -2.15 -1.93
C ILE A 134 6.62 -1.43 -0.93
N PHE A 135 6.65 -2.02 0.26
CA PHE A 135 7.63 -1.73 1.30
C PHE A 135 8.72 -2.80 1.24
N PRO A 136 9.86 -2.54 0.56
CA PRO A 136 10.81 -3.58 0.19
C PRO A 136 11.53 -4.19 1.39
N GLU A 137 11.49 -3.54 2.56
CA GLU A 137 11.97 -4.04 3.84
C GLU A 137 11.19 -5.30 4.30
N GLY A 138 9.91 -5.41 3.91
CA GLY A 138 9.00 -6.50 4.28
C GLY A 138 8.51 -6.47 5.73
N THR A 139 8.92 -5.46 6.50
CA THR A 139 8.48 -5.19 7.88
C THR A 139 8.65 -3.70 8.18
N LEU A 140 8.24 -3.25 9.37
CA LEU A 140 8.52 -1.90 9.83
C LEU A 140 10.00 -1.80 10.18
N THR A 141 10.62 -0.66 9.89
CA THR A 141 12.03 -0.42 10.21
C THR A 141 12.34 -0.70 11.68
N ARG A 142 13.56 -1.18 11.92
CA ARG A 142 14.16 -1.37 13.26
C ARG A 142 15.48 -0.61 13.38
N GLU A 143 15.86 0.12 12.34
CA GLU A 143 17.10 0.88 12.35
C GLU A 143 16.94 2.12 13.24
N PRO A 144 18.05 2.58 13.86
CA PRO A 144 18.06 3.84 14.59
C PRO A 144 17.52 4.99 13.74
N ASN A 145 16.83 5.94 14.38
CA ASN A 145 16.24 7.10 13.70
C ASN A 145 15.28 6.73 12.55
N GLN A 146 14.70 5.51 12.59
CA GLN A 146 13.76 5.00 11.59
C GLN A 146 14.34 4.96 10.17
N TRP A 147 15.65 4.73 10.07
CA TRP A 147 16.31 4.59 8.78
C TRP A 147 15.73 3.41 7.98
N PRO A 148 15.66 3.48 6.64
CA PRO A 148 15.21 2.34 5.85
C PRO A 148 16.13 1.13 6.04
N MET A 149 15.54 -0.06 6.27
CA MET A 149 16.30 -1.31 6.29
C MET A 149 16.73 -1.73 4.87
N ARG A 150 17.62 -2.73 4.79
CA ARG A 150 17.99 -3.35 3.52
C ARG A 150 16.77 -3.89 2.77
N ALA A 151 16.59 -3.41 1.53
CA ALA A 151 15.54 -3.87 0.64
C ALA A 151 15.70 -5.35 0.24
N ARG A 152 14.58 -6.07 0.20
CA ARG A 152 14.47 -7.39 -0.43
C ARG A 152 14.30 -7.24 -1.95
N THR A 153 14.55 -8.32 -2.69
CA THR A 153 14.55 -8.32 -4.16
C THR A 153 13.16 -8.32 -4.82
N GLY A 154 12.08 -8.46 -4.05
CA GLY A 154 10.73 -8.63 -4.59
C GLY A 154 10.28 -7.49 -5.52
N ALA A 155 10.52 -6.24 -5.16
CA ALA A 155 10.15 -5.08 -6.00
C ALA A 155 10.88 -5.10 -7.36
N VAL A 156 12.18 -5.41 -7.34
CA VAL A 156 13.01 -5.50 -8.55
C VAL A 156 12.57 -6.69 -9.41
N ARG A 157 12.29 -7.84 -8.79
CA ARG A 157 11.80 -9.02 -9.49
C ARG A 157 10.48 -8.75 -10.21
N LEU A 158 9.54 -8.06 -9.56
CA LEU A 158 8.28 -7.65 -10.18
C LEU A 158 8.52 -6.75 -11.40
N ALA A 159 9.35 -5.72 -11.24
CA ALA A 159 9.67 -4.77 -12.30
C ALA A 159 10.31 -5.48 -13.52
N LEU A 160 11.33 -6.31 -13.29
CA LEU A 160 12.04 -7.04 -14.34
C LEU A 160 11.13 -8.03 -15.09
N GLU A 161 10.32 -8.81 -14.37
CA GLU A 161 9.48 -9.84 -14.99
C GLU A 161 8.22 -9.29 -15.68
N THR A 162 7.81 -8.05 -15.36
CA THR A 162 6.65 -7.39 -16.01
C THR A 162 7.03 -6.28 -16.98
N GLY A 163 8.30 -5.86 -16.99
CA GLY A 163 8.78 -4.75 -17.81
C GLY A 163 8.29 -3.38 -17.35
N VAL A 164 7.65 -3.28 -16.18
CA VAL A 164 7.20 -1.99 -15.62
C VAL A 164 8.35 -1.31 -14.85
N PRO A 165 8.38 0.02 -14.80
CA PRO A 165 9.39 0.73 -14.02
C PRO A 165 9.19 0.53 -12.51
N ILE A 166 10.29 0.64 -11.76
CA ILE A 166 10.29 0.77 -10.30
C ILE A 166 10.52 2.23 -9.95
N VAL A 167 9.63 2.84 -9.17
CA VAL A 167 9.79 4.23 -8.72
C VAL A 167 10.16 4.23 -7.24
N PRO A 168 11.34 4.75 -6.87
CA PRO A 168 11.71 4.89 -5.46
C PRO A 168 10.97 6.06 -4.82
N MET A 169 10.55 5.89 -3.58
CA MET A 169 9.99 6.94 -2.74
C MET A 169 10.55 6.84 -1.33
N ALA A 170 10.78 7.99 -0.70
CA ALA A 170 11.06 8.10 0.72
C ALA A 170 9.91 8.83 1.41
N GLN A 171 9.56 8.40 2.61
CA GLN A 171 8.57 9.04 3.47
C GLN A 171 9.01 9.06 4.93
N TRP A 172 8.60 10.11 5.64
CA TRP A 172 8.84 10.26 7.09
C TRP A 172 7.81 11.21 7.71
N GLY A 173 7.68 11.15 9.03
CA GLY A 173 6.74 11.91 9.83
C GLY A 173 5.53 11.10 10.30
N THR A 174 5.29 9.89 9.80
CA THR A 174 4.16 9.05 10.26
C THR A 174 4.36 8.59 11.70
N GLU A 175 5.61 8.44 12.13
CA GLU A 175 6.04 8.10 13.50
C GLU A 175 5.53 9.06 14.57
N VAL A 176 5.31 10.33 14.22
CA VAL A 176 4.83 11.36 15.16
C VAL A 176 3.35 11.15 15.51
N VAL A 177 2.62 10.51 14.60
CA VAL A 177 1.18 10.22 14.74
C VAL A 177 0.96 8.82 15.30
N MET A 178 1.90 7.91 15.10
CA MET A 178 1.84 6.57 15.67
C MET A 178 3.24 5.99 15.73
N ASP A 179 3.69 5.63 16.94
CA ASP A 179 5.00 5.04 17.12
C ASP A 179 5.15 3.73 16.31
N THR A 180 6.36 3.47 15.83
CA THR A 180 6.72 2.21 15.17
C THR A 180 6.37 1.03 16.09
N TYR A 181 5.67 0.02 15.56
CA TYR A 181 5.14 -1.14 16.29
C TYR A 181 4.04 -0.84 17.35
N SER A 182 3.51 0.37 17.41
CA SER A 182 2.34 0.71 18.22
C SER A 182 1.03 0.54 17.45
N SER A 183 -0.08 0.49 18.19
CA SER A 183 -1.45 0.62 17.65
C SER A 183 -2.15 1.87 18.19
N LYS A 184 -1.47 2.67 19.01
CA LYS A 184 -1.99 3.94 19.54
C LYS A 184 -1.76 5.03 18.52
N ILE A 185 -2.83 5.72 18.16
CA ILE A 185 -2.81 6.84 17.23
C ILE A 185 -2.95 8.13 18.01
N PHE A 186 -2.07 9.09 17.70
CA PHE A 186 -2.04 10.44 18.24
C PHE A 186 -2.35 11.42 17.10
N PRO A 187 -3.61 11.83 16.89
CA PRO A 187 -3.97 12.72 15.80
C PRO A 187 -3.21 14.06 15.89
N LYS A 188 -2.49 14.43 14.83
CA LYS A 188 -1.74 15.69 14.72
C LYS A 188 -2.09 16.36 13.39
N PRO A 189 -3.25 17.02 13.26
CA PRO A 189 -3.74 17.54 11.98
C PRO A 189 -2.80 18.54 11.30
N TRP A 190 -1.96 19.21 12.08
CA TRP A 190 -0.97 20.19 11.62
C TRP A 190 0.40 19.58 11.28
N HIS A 191 0.63 18.34 11.71
CA HIS A 191 1.89 17.65 11.45
C HIS A 191 1.98 17.24 9.99
N THR A 192 3.18 17.34 9.43
CA THR A 192 3.42 17.06 8.02
C THR A 192 4.14 15.72 7.86
N VAL A 193 3.50 14.81 7.14
CA VAL A 193 4.15 13.62 6.58
C VAL A 193 4.73 14.01 5.23
N ASN A 194 6.05 13.94 5.11
CA ASN A 194 6.77 14.31 3.90
C ASN A 194 7.01 13.07 3.03
N MET A 195 6.92 13.26 1.72
CA MET A 195 7.21 12.25 0.71
C MET A 195 8.07 12.84 -0.41
N VAL A 196 9.10 12.11 -0.81
CA VAL A 196 9.99 12.46 -1.92
C VAL A 196 10.02 11.31 -2.89
N ILE A 197 9.60 11.55 -4.13
CA ILE A 197 9.56 10.56 -5.20
C ILE A 197 10.77 10.77 -6.11
N GLY A 198 11.59 9.74 -6.26
CA GLY A 198 12.75 9.73 -7.15
C GLY A 198 12.38 9.39 -8.59
N LYS A 199 13.36 9.47 -9.48
CA LYS A 199 13.21 9.03 -10.87
C LYS A 199 13.13 7.49 -10.93
N PRO A 200 12.36 6.92 -11.87
CA PRO A 200 12.33 5.48 -12.09
C PRO A 200 13.68 4.90 -12.54
#